data_AF-A0A9P8GER2-F1
#
_entry.id   AF-A0A9P8GER2-F1
#
_cell.length_a   1.000
_cell.length_b   1.000
_cell.length_c   1.000
_cell.angle_alpha   90.00
_cell.angle_beta   90.00
_cell.angle_gamma   90.00
#
_symmetry.space_group_name_H-M   'P 1'
#
loop_
_entity.id
_entity.type
_entity.pdbx_description
1 polymer ?
#
loop_
_entity_poly.entity_id
_entity_poly.type
_entity_poly.pdbx_seq_one_letter_code
_entity_poly.pdbx_strand_id
1 'polypeptide(L)'
;MASTNRCTIATGSISPAGSTSSHARIEGLFFEANIEKVDYYINKRWANLNDTEKYDKAPAAATLVNLEIAKIKESATYESDCETKINAVLALCDIGTTIMKGGDCIGDEVRTRVGHEEFLVNTMSDIVNSMSHFEIRAFRDDIVALEDFNMKRRIYRVFDGFRDVYDLIENELMTTLVPTYD
;
A
#
# COMPACT_ATOMS: atom_id res chain seq x y z
N MET A 1 2.04 7.04 -15.29
CA MET A 1 2.82 7.90 -14.38
C MET A 1 4.30 7.69 -14.68
N ALA A 2 5.12 8.75 -14.67
CA ALA A 2 6.56 8.62 -14.90
C ALA A 2 7.23 8.07 -13.64
N SER A 3 7.81 6.87 -13.71
CA SER A 3 8.70 6.32 -12.67
C SER A 3 9.96 7.17 -12.69
N THR A 4 10.05 8.07 -11.72
CA THR A 4 11.30 8.77 -11.40
C THR A 4 11.92 7.96 -10.29
N ASN A 5 13.10 7.40 -10.53
CA ASN A 5 13.75 6.42 -9.67
C ASN A 5 14.05 7.03 -8.28
N ARG A 6 13.17 6.82 -7.30
CA ARG A 6 13.14 7.52 -5.99
C ARG A 6 14.36 7.22 -5.10
N CYS A 7 15.10 6.16 -5.41
CA CYS A 7 16.15 5.63 -4.56
C CYS A 7 17.55 5.68 -5.21
N THR A 8 17.78 6.62 -6.13
CA THR A 8 19.08 6.75 -6.82
C THR A 8 20.17 7.28 -5.88
N ILE A 9 21.16 6.46 -5.56
CA ILE A 9 22.34 6.85 -4.78
C ILE A 9 23.24 7.74 -5.64
N ALA A 10 23.63 8.91 -5.10
CA ALA A 10 24.75 9.69 -5.61
C ALA A 10 26.08 9.00 -5.27
N THR A 11 26.35 7.85 -5.90
CA THR A 11 27.68 7.24 -5.93
C THR A 11 28.00 6.94 -7.38
N GLY A 12 29.07 7.57 -7.88
CA GLY A 12 29.56 7.40 -9.24
C GLY A 12 29.93 5.94 -9.51
N SER A 13 28.98 5.19 -10.02
CA SER A 13 29.15 3.86 -10.58
C SER A 13 28.21 3.75 -11.77
N ILE A 14 28.79 3.65 -12.97
CA ILE A 14 28.06 3.51 -14.23
C ILE A 14 27.34 2.16 -14.19
N SER A 15 26.03 2.17 -13.94
CA SER A 15 25.17 1.01 -14.24
C SER A 15 24.90 0.95 -15.75
N PRO A 16 24.90 -0.25 -16.36
CA PRO A 16 24.63 -0.39 -17.79
C PRO A 16 23.17 0.01 -18.06
N ALA A 17 23.01 1.10 -18.80
CA ALA A 17 21.73 1.59 -19.28
C ALA A 17 21.08 0.54 -20.19
N GLY A 18 20.14 -0.27 -19.67
CA GLY A 18 19.44 -1.23 -20.52
C GLY A 18 18.34 -2.07 -19.89
N SER A 19 18.34 -2.37 -18.58
CA SER A 19 17.39 -3.35 -18.00
C SER A 19 16.45 -2.85 -16.90
N THR A 20 16.55 -1.59 -16.46
CA THR A 20 15.75 -1.08 -15.33
C THR A 20 14.33 -0.65 -15.73
N SER A 21 14.14 -0.19 -16.96
CA SER A 21 12.86 0.40 -17.41
C SER A 21 11.75 -0.64 -17.65
N SER A 22 12.08 -1.86 -18.07
CA SER A 22 11.08 -2.90 -18.30
C SER A 22 10.63 -3.57 -17.00
N HIS A 23 11.55 -3.76 -16.05
CA HIS A 23 11.25 -4.38 -14.75
C HIS A 23 10.32 -3.51 -13.91
N ALA A 24 10.66 -2.23 -13.72
CA ALA A 24 9.82 -1.26 -13.01
C ALA A 24 8.43 -1.10 -13.64
N ARG A 25 8.34 -1.22 -14.98
CA ARG A 25 7.06 -1.18 -15.70
C ARG A 25 6.22 -2.44 -15.47
N ILE A 26 6.84 -3.61 -15.37
CA ILE A 26 6.13 -4.87 -15.07
C ILE A 26 5.64 -4.88 -13.62
N GLU A 27 6.43 -4.36 -12.69
CA GLU A 27 6.06 -4.23 -11.27
C GLU A 27 4.91 -3.23 -11.05
N GLY A 28 4.95 -2.08 -11.72
CA GLY A 28 3.83 -1.13 -11.67
C GLY A 28 2.52 -1.76 -12.15
N LEU A 29 2.57 -2.55 -13.23
CA LEU A 29 1.40 -3.29 -13.73
C LEU A 29 0.93 -4.39 -12.76
N PHE A 30 1.83 -4.99 -12.00
CA PHE A 30 1.46 -5.99 -11.00
C PHE A 30 0.66 -5.36 -9.86
N PHE A 31 1.15 -4.26 -9.26
CA PHE A 31 0.44 -3.61 -8.15
C PHE A 31 -0.92 -3.05 -8.60
N GLU A 32 -0.97 -2.39 -9.75
CA GLU A 32 -2.21 -1.87 -10.33
C GLU A 32 -3.24 -2.99 -10.54
N ALA A 33 -2.83 -4.15 -11.07
CA ALA A 33 -3.72 -5.29 -11.25
C ALA A 33 -4.28 -5.86 -9.93
N ASN A 34 -3.53 -5.80 -8.82
CA ASN A 34 -4.03 -6.24 -7.51
C ASN A 34 -5.03 -5.22 -6.93
N ILE A 35 -4.77 -3.92 -7.08
CA ILE A 35 -5.70 -2.84 -6.68
C ILE A 35 -7.02 -2.96 -7.46
N GLU A 36 -6.95 -3.11 -8.79
CA GLU A 36 -8.12 -3.26 -9.66
C GLU A 36 -8.95 -4.50 -9.31
N LYS A 37 -8.32 -5.60 -8.91
CA LYS A 37 -9.03 -6.81 -8.45
C LYS A 37 -9.77 -6.56 -7.15
N VAL A 38 -9.18 -5.85 -6.19
CA VAL A 38 -9.87 -5.47 -4.95
C VAL A 38 -11.09 -4.62 -5.26
N ASP A 39 -10.96 -3.59 -6.11
CA ASP A 39 -12.08 -2.78 -6.57
C ASP A 39 -13.17 -3.64 -7.24
N TYR A 40 -12.76 -4.58 -8.10
CA TYR A 40 -13.68 -5.52 -8.72
C TYR A 40 -14.42 -6.40 -7.70
N TYR A 41 -13.73 -6.96 -6.71
CA TYR A 41 -14.34 -7.83 -5.70
C TYR A 41 -15.31 -7.10 -4.79
N ILE A 42 -15.01 -5.85 -4.43
CA ILE A 42 -15.86 -5.05 -3.56
C ILE A 42 -17.04 -4.46 -4.34
N ASN A 43 -16.79 -3.87 -5.52
CA ASN A 43 -17.76 -2.98 -6.17
C ASN A 43 -18.44 -3.56 -7.41
N LYS A 44 -17.88 -4.61 -8.05
CA LYS A 44 -18.32 -5.02 -9.41
C LYS A 44 -18.77 -6.48 -9.52
N ARG A 45 -18.04 -7.42 -8.92
CA ARG A 45 -18.21 -8.87 -9.13
C ARG A 45 -19.62 -9.36 -8.87
N TRP A 46 -20.30 -8.76 -7.90
CA TRP A 46 -21.64 -9.14 -7.46
C TRP A 46 -22.61 -7.95 -7.47
N ALA A 47 -22.32 -6.91 -8.26
CA ALA A 47 -23.10 -5.68 -8.27
C ALA A 47 -24.59 -5.90 -8.60
N ASN A 48 -24.90 -6.92 -9.41
CA ASN A 48 -26.25 -7.26 -9.86
C ASN A 48 -27.04 -8.15 -8.89
N LEU A 49 -26.45 -8.60 -7.80
CA LEU A 49 -27.14 -9.39 -6.77
C LEU A 49 -28.02 -8.48 -5.89
N ASN A 50 -29.04 -9.05 -5.26
CA ASN A 50 -29.79 -8.33 -4.23
C ASN A 50 -29.00 -8.27 -2.91
N ASP A 51 -29.44 -7.43 -1.97
CA ASP A 51 -28.70 -7.16 -0.72
C ASP A 51 -28.47 -8.42 0.14
N THR A 52 -29.46 -9.32 0.23
CA THR A 52 -29.32 -10.59 0.95
C THR A 52 -28.24 -11.46 0.32
N GLU A 53 -28.29 -11.62 -1.00
CA GLU A 53 -27.29 -12.39 -1.75
C GLU A 53 -25.90 -11.75 -1.67
N LYS A 54 -25.82 -10.41 -1.69
CA LYS A 54 -24.58 -9.66 -1.51
C LYS A 54 -23.97 -9.90 -0.13
N TYR A 55 -24.79 -9.85 0.91
CA TYR A 55 -24.35 -10.15 2.28
C TYR A 55 -23.76 -11.57 2.38
N ASP A 56 -24.38 -12.56 1.72
CA ASP A 56 -23.85 -13.93 1.66
C ASP A 56 -22.50 -14.03 0.91
N LYS A 57 -22.19 -13.09 0.00
CA LYS A 57 -20.91 -13.06 -0.73
C LYS A 57 -19.82 -12.23 -0.05
N ALA A 58 -20.17 -11.37 0.90
CA ALA A 58 -19.20 -10.54 1.60
C ALA A 58 -18.05 -11.31 2.28
N PRO A 59 -18.27 -12.48 2.93
CA PRO A 59 -17.16 -13.30 3.43
C PRO A 59 -16.17 -13.70 2.34
N ALA A 60 -16.67 -14.10 1.17
CA ALA A 60 -15.84 -14.49 0.04
C ALA A 60 -15.09 -13.28 -0.54
N ALA A 61 -15.73 -12.10 -0.57
CA ALA A 61 -15.08 -10.85 -0.96
C ALA A 61 -13.89 -10.53 -0.03
N ALA A 62 -14.10 -10.59 1.28
CA ALA A 62 -13.05 -10.33 2.28
C ALA A 62 -11.85 -11.29 2.11
N THR A 63 -12.11 -12.59 1.92
CA THR A 63 -11.06 -13.58 1.63
C THR A 63 -10.26 -13.21 0.37
N LEU A 64 -10.94 -12.82 -0.71
CA LEU A 64 -10.27 -12.44 -1.96
C LEU A 64 -9.44 -11.16 -1.81
N VAL A 65 -9.93 -10.20 -1.03
CA VAL A 65 -9.16 -8.99 -0.70
C VAL A 65 -7.88 -9.34 0.07
N ASN A 66 -7.98 -10.18 1.09
CA ASN A 66 -6.81 -10.65 1.84
C ASN A 66 -5.82 -11.43 0.95
N LEU A 67 -6.29 -12.16 -0.06
CA LEU A 67 -5.42 -12.82 -1.03
C LEU A 67 -4.64 -11.84 -1.90
N GLU A 68 -5.25 -10.74 -2.36
CA GLU A 68 -4.51 -9.72 -3.12
C GLU A 68 -3.52 -8.94 -2.22
N ILE A 69 -3.86 -8.69 -0.95
CA ILE A 69 -2.92 -8.13 0.04
C ILE A 69 -1.71 -9.08 0.24
N ALA A 70 -1.95 -10.38 0.37
CA ALA A 70 -0.89 -11.37 0.53
C ALA A 70 0.05 -11.43 -0.68
N LYS A 71 -0.48 -11.30 -1.91
CA LYS A 71 0.35 -11.24 -3.12
C LYS A 71 1.27 -10.02 -3.14
N ILE A 72 0.78 -8.87 -2.67
CA ILE A 72 1.61 -7.66 -2.53
C ILE A 72 2.71 -7.91 -1.49
N LYS A 73 2.37 -8.50 -0.34
CA LYS A 73 3.35 -8.89 0.69
C LYS A 73 4.46 -9.77 0.12
N GLU A 74 4.09 -10.81 -0.63
CA GLU A 74 5.03 -11.76 -1.23
C GLU A 74 5.95 -11.09 -2.27
N SER A 75 5.50 -10.03 -2.93
CA SER A 75 6.32 -9.28 -3.90
C SER A 75 7.31 -8.29 -3.26
N ALA A 76 7.06 -7.86 -2.02
CA ALA A 76 7.85 -6.86 -1.30
C ALA A 76 8.60 -7.48 -0.12
N THR A 77 9.64 -8.24 -0.44
CA THR A 77 10.52 -8.88 0.55
C THR A 77 11.68 -7.96 0.95
N TYR A 78 12.47 -8.35 1.96
CA TYR A 78 13.66 -7.58 2.36
C TYR A 78 14.69 -7.43 1.23
N GLU A 79 14.73 -8.39 0.28
CA GLU A 79 15.64 -8.39 -0.89
C GLU A 79 15.10 -7.58 -2.06
N SER A 80 13.81 -7.24 -2.05
CA SER A 80 13.21 -6.42 -3.10
C SER A 80 13.86 -5.05 -3.13
N ASP A 81 13.91 -4.44 -4.31
CA ASP A 81 14.44 -3.09 -4.44
C ASP A 81 13.55 -2.06 -3.73
N CYS A 82 14.13 -0.89 -3.52
CA CYS A 82 13.50 0.23 -2.83
C CYS A 82 12.19 0.70 -3.50
N GLU A 83 12.14 0.80 -4.84
CA GLU A 83 10.91 1.22 -5.53
C GLU A 83 9.80 0.19 -5.35
N THR A 84 10.14 -1.10 -5.42
CA THR A 84 9.19 -2.19 -5.18
C THR A 84 8.58 -2.13 -3.78
N LYS A 85 9.39 -1.92 -2.73
CA LYS A 85 8.89 -1.77 -1.36
C LYS A 85 7.99 -0.54 -1.20
N ILE A 86 8.39 0.61 -1.74
CA ILE A 86 7.59 1.85 -1.72
C ILE A 86 6.25 1.65 -2.44
N ASN A 87 6.29 1.14 -3.67
CA ASN A 87 5.10 0.91 -4.48
C ASN A 87 4.16 -0.10 -3.82
N ALA A 88 4.68 -1.11 -3.13
CA ALA A 88 3.86 -2.05 -2.36
C ALA A 88 3.11 -1.35 -1.22
N VAL A 89 3.78 -0.50 -0.43
CA VAL A 89 3.12 0.26 0.66
C VAL A 89 2.04 1.18 0.10
N LEU A 90 2.31 1.88 -1.01
CA LEU A 90 1.33 2.75 -1.67
C LEU A 90 0.15 1.96 -2.23
N ALA A 91 0.39 0.81 -2.86
CA ALA A 91 -0.66 -0.07 -3.35
C ALA A 91 -1.54 -0.61 -2.22
N LEU A 92 -0.96 -0.92 -1.06
CA LEU A 92 -1.72 -1.28 0.14
C LEU A 92 -2.58 -0.11 0.65
N CYS A 93 -2.09 1.13 0.55
CA CYS A 93 -2.89 2.33 0.88
C CYS A 93 -4.08 2.50 -0.08
N ASP A 94 -3.90 2.22 -1.37
CA ASP A 94 -4.96 2.27 -2.37
C ASP A 94 -6.00 1.15 -2.16
N ILE A 95 -5.55 -0.06 -1.84
CA ILE A 95 -6.43 -1.17 -1.42
C ILE A 95 -7.22 -0.76 -0.17
N GLY A 96 -6.56 -0.24 0.86
CA GLY A 96 -7.22 0.19 2.08
C GLY A 96 -8.22 1.33 1.82
N THR A 97 -7.90 2.26 0.93
CA THR A 97 -8.83 3.33 0.49
C THR A 97 -10.04 2.75 -0.23
N THR A 98 -9.86 1.72 -1.03
CA THR A 98 -10.95 1.03 -1.73
C THR A 98 -11.87 0.33 -0.74
N ILE A 99 -11.31 -0.37 0.25
CA ILE A 99 -12.07 -0.97 1.36
C ILE A 99 -12.84 0.11 2.14
N MET A 100 -12.18 1.23 2.47
CA MET A 100 -12.82 2.37 3.14
C MET A 100 -13.95 3.00 2.34
N LYS A 101 -13.98 2.89 1.01
CA LYS A 101 -15.00 3.54 0.17
C LYS A 101 -16.08 2.58 -0.31
N GLY A 102 -15.94 1.27 -0.11
CA GLY A 102 -17.00 0.29 -0.40
C GLY A 102 -18.30 0.73 0.26
N GLY A 103 -19.39 0.81 -0.49
CA GLY A 103 -20.62 1.49 -0.05
C GLY A 103 -21.90 0.66 -0.12
N ASP A 104 -21.81 -0.59 -0.57
CA ASP A 104 -22.93 -1.54 -0.51
C ASP A 104 -22.71 -2.58 0.59
N CYS A 105 -23.63 -3.53 0.72
CA CYS A 105 -23.57 -4.57 1.75
C CYS A 105 -22.25 -5.36 1.74
N ILE A 106 -21.59 -5.49 0.58
CA ILE A 106 -20.28 -6.14 0.48
C ILE A 106 -19.21 -5.20 1.02
N GLY A 107 -19.20 -3.94 0.57
CA GLY A 107 -18.28 -2.93 1.05
C GLY A 107 -18.29 -2.75 2.57
N ASP A 108 -19.48 -2.65 3.17
CA ASP A 108 -19.66 -2.50 4.62
C ASP A 108 -19.08 -3.69 5.40
N GLU A 109 -19.38 -4.90 4.95
CA GLU A 109 -18.95 -6.11 5.63
C GLU A 109 -17.46 -6.40 5.42
N VAL A 110 -16.93 -6.13 4.21
CA VAL A 110 -15.48 -6.20 3.93
C VAL A 110 -14.73 -5.18 4.78
N ARG A 111 -15.23 -3.95 4.89
CA ARG A 111 -14.65 -2.92 5.77
C ARG A 111 -14.65 -3.37 7.23
N THR A 112 -15.71 -4.03 7.69
CA THR A 112 -15.79 -4.55 9.05
C THR A 112 -14.79 -5.69 9.29
N ARG A 113 -14.67 -6.63 8.36
CA ARG A 113 -13.77 -7.78 8.51
C ARG A 113 -12.32 -7.39 8.34
N VAL A 114 -11.97 -6.83 7.17
CA VAL A 114 -10.58 -6.53 6.82
C VAL A 114 -10.08 -5.26 7.53
N GLY A 115 -10.95 -4.28 7.77
CA GLY A 115 -10.59 -3.02 8.42
C GLY A 115 -10.16 -3.16 9.88
N HIS A 116 -10.59 -4.22 10.56
CA HIS A 116 -10.31 -4.47 11.97
C HIS A 116 -9.37 -5.67 12.24
N GLU A 117 -9.11 -6.54 11.26
CA GLU A 117 -8.25 -7.73 11.40
C GLU A 117 -6.73 -7.43 11.37
N GLU A 118 -6.33 -6.16 11.32
CA GLU A 118 -4.94 -5.65 11.29
C GLU A 118 -4.04 -6.17 10.14
N PHE A 119 -4.45 -7.18 9.36
CA PHE A 119 -3.61 -7.85 8.37
C PHE A 119 -3.01 -6.90 7.33
N LEU A 120 -3.81 -5.94 6.83
CA LEU A 120 -3.35 -4.90 5.90
C LEU A 120 -2.25 -4.02 6.53
N VAL A 121 -2.48 -3.57 7.77
CA VAL A 121 -1.55 -2.70 8.51
C VAL A 121 -0.28 -3.45 8.88
N ASN A 122 -0.40 -4.69 9.37
CA ASN A 122 0.74 -5.54 9.69
C ASN A 122 1.58 -5.80 8.45
N THR A 123 0.95 -5.98 7.29
CA THR A 123 1.68 -6.10 6.02
C THR A 123 2.45 -4.83 5.67
N MET A 124 1.85 -3.65 5.81
CA MET A 124 2.55 -2.38 5.61
C MET A 124 3.72 -2.22 6.59
N SER A 125 3.48 -2.51 7.87
CA SER A 125 4.48 -2.44 8.94
C SER A 125 5.65 -3.38 8.66
N ASP A 126 5.39 -4.64 8.27
CA ASP A 126 6.42 -5.62 7.91
C ASP A 126 7.30 -5.11 6.76
N ILE A 127 6.69 -4.53 5.71
CA ILE A 127 7.43 -3.99 4.57
C ILE A 127 8.30 -2.80 5.02
N VAL A 128 7.73 -1.83 5.73
CA VAL A 128 8.45 -0.63 6.20
C VAL A 128 9.58 -1.01 7.17
N ASN A 129 9.36 -1.97 8.08
CA ASN A 129 10.40 -2.44 8.99
C ASN A 129 11.53 -3.21 8.28
N SER A 130 11.30 -3.70 7.06
CA SER A 130 12.34 -4.31 6.22
C SER A 130 13.16 -3.28 5.42
N MET A 131 12.76 -2.01 5.44
CA MET A 131 13.42 -0.92 4.74
C MET A 131 14.53 -0.31 5.60
N SER A 132 15.64 0.01 4.97
CA SER A 132 16.70 0.84 5.55
C SER A 132 16.24 2.31 5.69
N HIS A 133 16.92 3.08 6.54
CA HIS A 133 16.67 4.52 6.68
C HIS A 133 16.69 5.27 5.33
N PHE A 134 17.59 4.88 4.42
CA PHE A 134 17.65 5.49 3.07
C PHE A 134 16.39 5.21 2.27
N GLU A 135 15.91 3.97 2.28
CA GLU A 135 14.68 3.58 1.57
C GLU A 135 13.45 4.25 2.20
N ILE A 136 13.37 4.35 3.53
CA ILE A 136 12.27 5.07 4.20
C ILE A 136 12.26 6.56 3.81
N ARG A 137 13.44 7.19 3.69
CA ARG A 137 13.52 8.60 3.26
C ARG A 137 13.05 8.82 1.83
N ALA A 138 13.08 7.80 0.98
CA ALA A 138 12.59 7.88 -0.38
C ALA A 138 11.05 8.02 -0.47
N PHE A 139 10.31 7.83 0.64
CA PHE A 139 8.89 8.22 0.73
C PHE A 139 8.64 9.74 0.73
N ARG A 140 9.69 10.58 0.73
CA ARG A 140 9.54 12.05 0.77
C ARG A 140 8.56 12.58 -0.28
N ASP A 141 8.60 12.05 -1.49
CA ASP A 141 7.75 12.50 -2.59
C ASP A 141 6.32 11.94 -2.49
N ASP A 142 6.12 10.91 -1.65
CA ASP A 142 4.87 10.16 -1.49
C ASP A 142 4.19 10.43 -0.12
N ILE A 143 4.77 11.28 0.73
CA ILE A 143 4.27 11.55 2.09
C ILE A 143 2.84 12.06 2.10
N VAL A 144 2.45 12.83 1.07
CA VAL A 144 1.08 13.34 0.92
C VAL A 144 0.07 12.21 0.71
N ALA A 145 0.44 11.15 -0.01
CA ALA A 145 -0.43 9.99 -0.21
C ALA A 145 -0.59 9.20 1.11
N LEU A 146 0.49 9.06 1.88
CA LEU A 146 0.45 8.43 3.20
C LEU A 146 -0.38 9.24 4.20
N GLU A 147 -0.25 10.56 4.20
CA GLU A 147 -1.04 11.47 5.04
C GLU A 147 -2.53 11.42 4.68
N ASP A 148 -2.86 11.45 3.39
CA ASP A 148 -4.25 11.32 2.92
C ASP A 148 -4.89 9.99 3.34
N PHE A 149 -4.14 8.88 3.26
CA PHE A 149 -4.60 7.60 3.80
C PHE A 149 -4.79 7.67 5.33
N ASN A 150 -3.82 8.25 6.05
CA ASN A 150 -3.86 8.43 7.51
C ASN A 150 -5.07 9.27 7.96
N MET A 151 -5.46 10.27 7.17
CA MET A 151 -6.65 11.07 7.41
C MET A 151 -7.93 10.28 7.14
N LYS A 152 -8.03 9.63 5.97
CA LYS A 152 -9.22 8.88 5.56
C LYS A 152 -9.54 7.76 6.53
N ARG A 153 -8.55 6.98 6.97
CA ARG A 153 -8.77 5.87 7.91
C ARG A 153 -9.47 6.32 9.20
N ARG A 154 -9.21 7.56 9.67
CA ARG A 154 -9.83 8.13 10.88
C ARG A 154 -11.30 8.45 10.66
N ILE A 155 -11.68 8.89 9.47
CA ILE A 155 -13.07 9.16 9.08
C ILE A 155 -13.86 7.85 9.12
N TYR A 156 -13.29 6.79 8.56
CA TYR A 156 -13.94 5.48 8.48
C TYR A 156 -13.74 4.58 9.71
N ARG A 157 -12.89 4.99 10.67
CA ARG A 157 -12.58 4.27 11.93
C ARG A 157 -12.10 2.83 11.71
N VAL A 158 -11.20 2.66 10.75
CA VAL A 158 -10.58 1.36 10.42
C VAL A 158 -9.07 1.51 10.32
N PHE A 159 -8.33 0.40 10.33
CA PHE A 159 -6.87 0.36 10.19
C PHE A 159 -6.13 1.22 11.22
N ASP A 160 -6.56 1.21 12.48
CA ASP A 160 -6.06 2.11 13.52
C ASP A 160 -4.54 2.06 13.73
N GLY A 161 -3.93 0.88 13.57
CA GLY A 161 -2.48 0.69 13.68
C GLY A 161 -1.65 1.35 12.57
N PHE A 162 -2.26 1.84 11.49
CA PHE A 162 -1.51 2.56 10.44
C PHE A 162 -0.85 3.84 10.98
N ARG A 163 -1.36 4.40 12.08
CA ARG A 163 -0.72 5.54 12.74
C ARG A 163 0.76 5.28 12.99
N ASP A 164 1.10 4.12 13.53
CA ASP A 164 2.46 3.82 13.94
C ASP A 164 3.38 3.66 12.72
N VAL A 165 2.85 3.12 11.62
CA VAL A 165 3.55 3.04 10.32
C VAL A 165 3.81 4.44 9.77
N TYR A 166 2.79 5.32 9.79
CA TYR A 166 2.91 6.70 9.34
C TYR A 166 3.93 7.48 10.19
N ASP A 167 3.81 7.41 11.52
CA ASP A 167 4.68 8.12 12.46
C ASP A 167 6.14 7.66 12.29
N LEU A 168 6.40 6.37 12.03
CA LEU A 168 7.74 5.86 11.73
C LEU A 168 8.35 6.53 10.49
N ILE A 169 7.59 6.59 9.39
CA ILE A 169 8.04 7.20 8.14
C ILE A 169 8.24 8.72 8.34
N GLU A 170 7.28 9.40 8.96
CA GLU A 170 7.32 10.84 9.20
C GLU A 170 8.52 11.24 10.08
N ASN A 171 8.78 10.51 11.17
CA ASN A 171 9.92 10.78 12.04
C ASN A 171 11.26 10.63 11.30
N GLU A 172 11.40 9.60 10.45
CA GLU A 172 12.61 9.42 9.65
C GLU A 172 12.82 10.55 8.63
N LEU A 173 11.73 11.13 8.10
CA LEU A 173 11.82 12.28 7.21
C LEU A 173 12.23 13.56 7.97
N MET A 174 11.77 13.73 9.21
CA MET A 174 12.04 14.92 10.04
C MET A 174 13.43 14.96 10.67
N THR A 175 14.06 13.81 10.96
CA THR A 175 15.40 13.72 11.57
C THR A 175 16.52 14.32 10.72
N THR A 176 16.25 14.68 9.45
CA THR A 176 17.21 15.31 8.53
C THR A 176 17.15 16.84 8.45
N LEU A 177 16.25 17.49 9.21
CA LEU A 177 16.13 18.96 9.26
C LEU A 177 16.91 19.62 10.41
N VAL A 178 17.63 18.86 11.23
CA VAL A 178 18.55 19.42 12.22
C VAL A 178 19.93 19.52 11.56
N PRO A 179 20.43 20.73 11.24
CA PRO A 179 21.83 20.88 10.88
C PRO A 179 22.62 20.47 12.12
N THR A 180 23.50 19.48 11.99
CA THR A 180 24.60 19.31 12.92
C THR A 180 25.48 20.56 12.78
N TYR A 181 25.18 21.56 13.60
CA TYR A 181 26.15 22.58 13.94
C TYR A 181 27.11 21.96 14.95
N ASP A 182 28.25 21.50 14.46
CA ASP A 182 29.54 21.48 15.17
C ASP A 182 30.66 21.59 14.13
#